data_AF-W7Y2S1-F1
#
_entry.id   AF-W7Y2S1-F1
#
_cell.length_a   1.000
_cell.length_b   1.000
_cell.length_c   1.000
_cell.angle_alpha   90.00
_cell.angle_beta   90.00
_cell.angle_gamma   90.00
#
_symmetry.space_group_name_H-M   'P 1'
#
loop_
_entity.id
_entity.type
_entity.pdbx_description
1 polymer ?
#
loop_
_entity_poly.entity_id
_entity_poly.type
_entity_poly.pdbx_seq_one_letter_code
_entity_poly.pdbx_strand_id
1 'polypeptide(L)' 'MRVENMKKEADAKGYLLDKTLSPYKDFDWKMLMAMNAGSMDAKDNIAFAFRELAENSQKIENLNITPDLLQSLLQNK' A
#
# COMPACT_ATOMS: atom_id res chain seq x y z
N MET A 1 -32.87 19.76 16.29
CA MET A 1 -32.20 19.32 17.54
C MET A 1 -31.50 17.97 17.42
N ARG A 2 -32.16 16.79 17.39
CA ARG A 2 -31.42 15.49 17.34
C ARG A 2 -30.53 15.30 16.10
N VAL A 3 -31.05 15.58 14.91
CA VAL A 3 -30.31 15.45 13.64
C VAL A 3 -29.10 16.40 13.59
N GLU A 4 -29.25 17.58 14.16
CA GLU A 4 -28.24 18.63 14.18
C GLU A 4 -27.10 18.30 15.16
N ASN A 5 -27.44 17.70 16.31
CA ASN A 5 -26.46 17.16 17.26
C ASN A 5 -25.71 15.96 16.67
N MET A 6 -26.41 15.05 16.01
CA MET A 6 -25.78 13.90 15.33
C MET A 6 -24.83 14.36 14.22
N LYS A 7 -25.19 15.41 13.47
CA LYS A 7 -24.33 15.98 12.45
C LYS A 7 -23.07 16.59 13.05
N LYS A 8 -23.20 17.41 14.10
CA LYS A 8 -22.04 17.96 14.84
C LYS A 8 -21.12 16.88 15.40
N GLU A 9 -21.69 15.80 15.92
CA GLU A 9 -20.92 14.69 16.47
C GLU A 9 -20.19 13.89 15.39
N ALA A 10 -20.82 13.68 14.24
CA ALA A 10 -20.21 13.06 13.07
C ALA A 10 -19.07 13.93 12.50
N ASP A 11 -19.30 15.25 12.40
CA ASP A 11 -18.30 16.21 11.93
C ASP A 11 -17.10 16.26 12.87
N ALA A 12 -17.32 16.23 14.19
CA ALA A 12 -16.25 16.18 15.18
C ALA A 12 -15.42 14.88 15.09
N LYS A 13 -16.08 13.73 14.88
CA LYS A 13 -15.41 12.44 14.67
C LYS A 13 -14.61 12.42 13.36
N GLY A 14 -15.19 12.97 12.29
CA GLY A 14 -14.53 13.12 11.00
C GLY A 14 -13.28 14.00 11.09
N TYR A 15 -13.38 15.16 11.77
CA TYR A 15 -12.25 16.06 11.99
C TYR A 15 -11.13 15.42 12.80
N LEU A 16 -11.47 14.69 13.86
CA LEU A 16 -10.49 13.97 14.68
C LEU A 16 -9.77 12.90 13.85
N LEU A 17 -10.52 12.12 13.07
CA LEU A 17 -9.97 11.09 12.19
C LEU A 17 -9.06 11.69 11.11
N ASP A 18 -9.51 12.76 10.45
CA ASP A 18 -8.73 13.47 9.43
C ASP A 18 -7.42 14.03 10.00
N LYS A 19 -7.45 14.65 11.18
CA LYS A 19 -6.23 15.15 11.82
C LYS A 19 -5.29 14.05 12.29
N THR A 20 -5.84 12.91 12.69
CA THR A 20 -5.04 11.75 13.10
C THR A 20 -4.39 11.07 11.91
N LEU A 21 -5.09 11.01 10.76
CA LEU A 21 -4.61 10.35 9.56
C LEU A 21 -3.83 11.29 8.61
N SER A 22 -3.99 12.61 8.75
CA SER A 22 -3.29 13.63 7.95
C SER A 22 -1.77 13.42 7.89
N PRO A 23 -1.05 13.12 9.00
CA PRO A 23 0.39 12.86 8.95
C PRO A 23 0.77 11.62 8.14
N TYR A 24 -0.20 10.71 7.93
CA TYR A 24 0.03 9.46 7.19
C TYR A 24 -0.32 9.55 5.71
N LYS A 25 -1.02 10.62 5.29
CA LYS A 25 -1.46 10.82 3.92
C LYS A 25 -0.28 10.96 2.94
N ASP A 26 0.83 11.50 3.43
CA ASP A 26 2.05 11.72 2.66
C ASP A 26 3.07 10.60 2.84
N PHE A 27 2.76 9.55 3.63
CA PHE A 27 3.65 8.40 3.71
C PHE A 27 3.62 7.64 2.39
N ASP A 28 4.71 7.80 1.65
CA ASP A 28 5.06 6.91 0.56
C ASP A 28 5.06 5.47 1.11
N TRP A 29 4.49 4.55 0.35
CA TRP A 29 4.55 3.13 0.66
C TRP A 29 6.00 2.67 0.86
N LYS A 30 6.97 3.31 0.21
CA LYS A 30 8.42 3.11 0.45
C LYS A 30 8.84 3.42 1.88
N MET A 31 8.23 4.42 2.51
CA MET A 31 8.50 4.79 3.90
C MET A 31 7.85 3.81 4.88
N LEU A 32 6.61 3.38 4.60
CA LEU A 32 5.95 2.30 5.36
C LEU A 32 6.77 1.00 5.31
N MET A 33 7.42 0.76 4.17
CA MET A 33 8.26 -0.40 3.91
C MET A 33 9.60 -0.35 4.64
N ALA A 34 10.28 0.80 4.62
CA ALA A 34 11.51 0.99 5.39
C ALA A 34 11.29 0.79 6.90
N MET A 35 10.10 1.13 7.39
CA MET A 35 9.69 0.87 8.78
C MET A 35 9.42 -0.63 9.06
N ASN A 36 9.10 -1.42 8.02
CA ASN A 36 8.76 -2.84 8.14
C ASN A 36 9.88 -3.78 7.67
N ALA A 37 11.06 -3.26 7.33
CA ALA A 37 12.16 -4.00 6.72
C ALA A 37 12.67 -5.21 7.55
N GLY A 38 12.39 -5.24 8.86
CA GLY A 38 12.74 -6.36 9.74
C GLY A 38 11.81 -7.58 9.65
N SER A 39 10.66 -7.49 8.96
CA SER A 39 9.66 -8.57 8.89
C SER A 39 9.31 -9.04 7.48
N MET A 40 9.93 -8.48 6.44
CA MET A 40 9.61 -8.82 5.06
C MET A 40 10.17 -10.18 4.66
N ASP A 41 9.31 -11.05 4.14
CA ASP A 41 9.72 -12.33 3.58
C ASP A 41 10.11 -12.23 2.09
N ALA A 42 10.52 -13.34 1.47
CA ALA A 42 10.89 -13.35 0.06
C ALA A 42 9.72 -12.98 -0.86
N LYS A 43 8.48 -13.37 -0.51
CA LYS A 43 7.29 -13.11 -1.32
C LYS A 43 6.89 -11.65 -1.24
N ASP A 44 7.03 -11.04 -0.07
CA ASP A 44 6.89 -9.62 0.13
C ASP A 44 7.83 -8.88 -0.84
N ASN A 45 9.13 -9.17 -0.79
CA ASN A 45 10.13 -8.57 -1.70
C ASN A 45 9.77 -8.71 -3.18
N ILE A 46 9.29 -9.89 -3.60
CA ILE A 46 8.85 -10.14 -4.97
C ILE A 46 7.62 -9.29 -5.31
N ALA A 47 6.59 -9.26 -4.45
CA ALA A 47 5.39 -8.46 -4.67
C ALA A 47 5.73 -6.96 -4.82
N PHE A 48 6.71 -6.46 -4.07
CA PHE A 48 7.19 -5.08 -4.22
C PHE A 48 7.89 -4.84 -5.55
N ALA A 49 8.78 -5.74 -5.98
CA ALA A 49 9.41 -5.63 -7.29
C ALA A 49 8.36 -5.56 -8.42
N PHE A 50 7.31 -6.39 -8.36
CA PHE A 50 6.21 -6.34 -9.33
C PHE A 50 5.45 -5.00 -9.31
N ARG A 51 5.22 -4.45 -8.12
CA ARG A 51 4.57 -3.15 -7.99
C ARG A 51 5.44 -2.03 -8.57
N GLU A 52 6.75 -2.02 -8.30
CA GLU A 52 7.66 -1.02 -8.88
C GLU A 52 7.74 -1.12 -10.40
N LEU A 53 7.71 -2.35 -10.95
CA LEU A 53 7.63 -2.59 -12.38
C LEU A 53 6.33 -2.02 -12.96
N ALA A 54 5.19 -2.22 -12.30
CA ALA A 54 3.90 -1.67 -12.73
C ALA A 54 3.86 -0.13 -12.67
N GLU A 55 4.37 0.46 -11.58
CA GLU A 55 4.48 1.93 -11.40
C GLU A 55 5.44 2.58 -12.42
N ASN A 56 6.41 1.82 -12.93
CA ASN A 56 7.34 2.25 -13.96
C ASN A 56 7.03 1.67 -15.35
N SER A 57 5.84 1.12 -15.57
CA SER A 57 5.48 0.42 -16.82
C SER A 57 5.62 1.29 -18.06
N GLN A 58 5.44 2.61 -17.95
CA GLN A 58 5.69 3.58 -19.04
C GLN A 58 7.16 3.62 -19.52
N LYS A 59 8.11 3.16 -18.71
CA LYS A 59 9.54 3.04 -19.07
C LYS A 59 9.91 1.64 -19.55
N ILE A 60 8.96 0.70 -19.54
CA ILE A 60 9.18 -0.70 -19.88
C ILE A 60 8.49 -0.96 -21.21
N GLU A 61 9.27 -1.10 -22.28
CA GLU A 61 8.72 -1.37 -23.62
C GLU A 61 8.10 -2.77 -23.70
N ASN A 62 8.83 -3.79 -23.25
CA ASN A 62 8.33 -5.16 -23.23
C ASN A 62 8.86 -5.90 -21.99
N LEU A 63 7.94 -6.39 -21.16
CA LEU A 63 8.23 -7.18 -19.97
C LEU A 63 7.88 -8.65 -20.24
N ASN A 64 8.92 -9.48 -20.38
CA ASN A 64 8.74 -10.92 -20.55
C ASN A 64 8.92 -11.63 -19.22
N ILE A 65 7.89 -12.35 -18.79
CA ILE A 65 7.91 -13.18 -17.57
C ILE A 65 7.53 -14.59 -17.97
N THR A 66 8.39 -15.55 -17.64
CA THR A 66 8.13 -16.96 -17.97
C THR A 66 7.08 -17.57 -17.03
N PRO A 67 6.20 -18.44 -17.53
CA PRO A 67 5.28 -19.20 -16.69
C PRO A 67 5.97 -19.99 -15.58
N ASP A 68 7.14 -20.59 -15.88
CA ASP A 68 7.93 -21.34 -14.89
C ASP A 68 8.40 -20.48 -13.73
N LEU A 69 8.84 -19.23 -14.01
CA LEU A 69 9.22 -18.30 -12.96
C LEU A 69 8.01 -17.97 -12.09
N LEU A 70 6.88 -17.57 -12.68
CA LEU A 70 5.65 -17.29 -11.93
C LEU A 70 5.24 -18.48 -11.07
N GLN A 71 5.35 -19.69 -11.60
CA GLN A 71 5.00 -20.90 -10.90
C GLN A 71 5.95 -21.17 -9.72
N SER A 72 7.25 -20.96 -9.88
CA SER A 72 8.22 -21.07 -8.78
C SER A 72 8.01 -20.04 -7.67
N LEU A 73 7.53 -18.83 -8.00
CA LEU A 73 7.24 -17.77 -7.02
C LEU A 73 5.94 -18.07 -6.24
N LEU A 74 4.99 -18.76 -6.87
CA LEU A 74 3.71 -19.17 -6.26
C LEU A 74 3.80 -20.48 -5.47
N GLN A 75 4.81 -21.30 -5.71
CA GLN A 75 5.02 -22.54 -4.99
C GLN A 75 5.59 -22.26 -3.59
N ASN A 76 4.71 -22.34 -2.59
CA ASN A 76 5.07 -22.33 -1.18
C ASN A 76 5.92 -23.57 -0.85
N LYS A 77 7.12 -23.34 -0.29
CA LYS A 77 7.65 -24.24 0.74
C LYS A 77 7.28 -23.67 2.11
#